data_AF-A0A661E525-F1
#
_entry.id   AF-A0A661E525-F1
#
_cell.length_a   1.000
_cell.length_b   1.000
_cell.length_c   1.000
_cell.angle_alpha   90.00
_cell.angle_beta   90.00
_cell.angle_gamma   90.00
#
_symmetry.space_group_name_H-M   'P 1'
#
loop_
_entity.id
_entity.type
_entity.pdbx_description
1 polymer ?
#
loop_
_entity_poly.entity_id
_entity_poly.type
_entity_poly.pdbx_seq_one_letter_code
_entity_poly.pdbx_strand_id
1 'polypeptide(L)'
;MWFVTLHPRHVPWFGHFLAALLDNSPTVTALLQHNPFPDEPPRFIRVEAWEYHFTDSDQRAHSGNWWTREALGSFAPLPWMTRRESMPE
;
A
#
# COMPACT_ATOMS: atom_id res chain seq x y z
N MET A 1 2.60 -10.41 -7.34
CA MET A 1 1.86 -9.48 -6.44
C MET A 1 1.86 -10.10 -5.05
N TRP A 2 2.15 -9.31 -4.01
CA TRP A 2 2.06 -9.75 -2.61
C TRP A 2 0.74 -9.22 -2.02
N PHE A 3 0.03 -10.04 -1.26
CA PHE A 3 -1.21 -9.67 -0.59
C PHE A 3 -0.97 -9.66 0.92
N VAL A 4 -1.39 -8.60 1.60
CA VAL A 4 -1.59 -8.61 3.05
C VAL A 4 -3.07 -8.82 3.26
N THR A 5 -3.43 -9.90 3.94
CA THR A 5 -4.81 -10.07 4.38
C THR A 5 -5.14 -8.92 5.33
N LEU A 6 -6.30 -8.31 5.12
CA LEU A 6 -6.77 -7.19 5.92
C LEU A 6 -7.27 -7.65 7.30
N HIS A 7 -6.45 -8.44 8.00
CA HIS A 7 -6.74 -8.95 9.32
C HIS A 7 -6.30 -7.91 10.36
N PRO A 8 -7.09 -7.64 11.42
CA PRO A 8 -6.78 -6.63 12.44
C PRO A 8 -5.35 -6.72 13.01
N ARG A 9 -4.82 -7.94 13.12
CA ARG A 9 -3.45 -8.22 13.58
C ARG A 9 -2.34 -7.55 12.74
N HIS A 10 -2.58 -7.27 11.47
CA HIS A 10 -1.60 -6.71 10.54
C HIS A 10 -1.69 -5.17 10.43
N VAL A 11 -2.76 -4.57 10.96
CA VAL A 11 -2.98 -3.11 10.93
C VAL A 11 -1.85 -2.32 11.61
N PRO A 12 -1.31 -2.72 12.78
CA PRO A 12 -0.20 -2.00 13.40
C PRO A 12 1.06 -1.99 12.53
N TRP A 13 1.43 -3.17 11.99
CA TRP A 13 2.58 -3.29 11.10
C TRP A 13 2.40 -2.43 9.84
N PHE A 14 1.21 -2.42 9.26
CA PHE A 14 0.90 -1.61 8.09
C PHE A 14 1.06 -0.11 8.38
N GLY A 15 0.59 0.36 9.54
CA GLY A 15 0.81 1.75 9.98
C GLY A 15 2.29 2.10 10.13
N HIS A 16 3.10 1.22 10.73
CA HIS A 16 4.55 1.43 10.83
C HIS A 16 5.25 1.46 9.48
N PHE A 17 4.84 0.60 8.55
CA PHE A 17 5.35 0.60 7.19
C PHE A 17 5.06 1.93 6.48
N LEU A 18 3.82 2.43 6.55
CA LEU A 18 3.48 3.73 5.97
C LEU A 18 4.27 4.89 6.60
N ALA A 19 4.57 4.82 7.90
CA ALA A 19 5.32 5.87 8.59
C ALA A 19 6.76 5.91 8.10
N ALA A 20 7.37 4.73 7.97
CA ALA A 20 8.70 4.61 7.40
C ALA A 20 8.76 5.06 5.93
N LEU A 21 7.68 4.89 5.15
CA LEU A 21 7.59 5.44 3.79
C LEU A 21 7.50 6.98 3.79
N LEU A 22 6.74 7.59 4.71
CA LEU A 22 6.67 9.06 4.86
C LEU A 22 8.02 9.69 5.22
N ASP A 23 8.84 8.95 5.96
CA ASP A 23 10.20 9.34 6.33
C ASP A 23 11.25 8.90 5.29
N ASN A 24 10.83 8.20 4.22
CA ASN A 24 11.70 7.61 3.20
C ASN A 24 12.87 6.80 3.81
N SER A 25 12.57 5.99 4.83
CA SER A 25 13.58 5.20 5.54
C SER A 25 14.35 4.28 4.58
N PRO A 26 15.68 4.44 4.42
CA PRO A 26 16.47 3.65 3.47
C PRO A 26 16.36 2.15 3.70
N THR A 27 16.27 1.72 4.96
CA THR A 27 16.13 0.30 5.33
C THR A 27 14.81 -0.29 4.85
N VAL A 28 13.74 0.50 4.83
CA VAL A 28 12.41 0.04 4.40
C VAL A 28 12.26 0.16 2.89
N THR A 29 12.72 1.25 2.28
CA THR A 29 12.61 1.42 0.83
C THR A 29 13.51 0.46 0.06
N ALA A 30 14.61 -0.01 0.63
CA ALA A 30 15.42 -1.10 0.08
C ALA A 30 14.70 -2.45 0.00
N LEU A 31 13.60 -2.65 0.75
CA LEU A 31 12.76 -3.85 0.66
C LEU A 31 11.77 -3.80 -0.51
N LEU A 32 11.57 -2.63 -1.10
CA LEU A 32 10.69 -2.46 -2.24
C LEU A 32 11.46 -2.79 -3.52
N GLN A 33 10.79 -3.47 -4.46
CA GLN A 33 11.35 -3.70 -5.80
C GLN A 33 11.73 -2.38 -6.50
N HIS A 34 10.97 -1.32 -6.21
CA HIS A 34 11.22 0.03 -6.69
C HIS A 34 10.83 1.03 -5.60
N ASN A 35 11.72 1.97 -5.28
CA ASN A 35 11.39 3.07 -4.37
C ASN A 35 10.65 4.19 -5.15
N PRO A 36 9.37 4.46 -4.84
CA PRO A 36 8.62 5.52 -5.52
C PRO A 36 9.02 6.95 -5.09
N PHE A 37 9.90 7.10 -4.08
CA PHE A 37 10.32 8.39 -3.52
C PHE A 37 11.86 8.54 -3.54
N PRO A 38 12.51 8.53 -4.72
CA PRO A 38 13.98 8.52 -4.80
C PRO A 38 14.62 9.85 -4.38
N ASP A 39 13.97 10.99 -4.66
CA ASP A 39 14.57 12.32 -4.51
C ASP A 39 14.21 12.96 -3.15
N GLU A 40 12.94 12.92 -2.78
CA GLU A 40 12.45 13.50 -1.53
C GLU A 40 11.41 12.61 -0.85
N PRO A 41 11.37 12.59 0.50
CA PRO A 41 10.33 11.85 1.19
C PRO A 41 8.95 12.48 0.92
N PRO A 42 7.87 11.68 0.78
CA PRO A 42 6.55 12.18 0.43
C PRO A 42 5.88 12.90 1.61
N ARG A 43 5.06 13.91 1.33
CA ARG A 43 4.29 14.63 2.36
C ARG A 43 3.03 13.86 2.78
N PHE A 44 2.39 13.20 1.83
CA PHE A 44 1.14 12.47 2.02
C PHE A 44 1.23 11.11 1.33
N ILE A 45 0.62 10.10 1.96
CA ILE A 45 0.39 8.80 1.33
C ILE A 45 -1.12 8.57 1.21
N ARG A 46 -1.57 8.24 -0.01
CA ARG A 46 -2.93 7.74 -0.28
C ARG A 46 -2.90 6.22 -0.35
N VAL A 47 -3.82 5.59 0.38
CA VAL A 47 -3.98 4.13 0.39
C VAL A 47 -5.33 3.79 -0.24
N GLU A 48 -5.31 2.97 -1.27
CA GLU A 48 -6.50 2.48 -1.98
C GLU A 48 -6.71 1.00 -1.68
N ALA A 49 -7.96 0.63 -1.42
CA ALA A 49 -8.40 -0.73 -1.17
C ALA A 49 -8.96 -1.35 -2.45
N TRP A 50 -8.60 -2.61 -2.68
CA TRP A 50 -9.04 -3.39 -3.83
C TRP A 50 -9.47 -4.77 -3.35
N GLU A 51 -10.60 -5.25 -3.86
CA GLU A 51 -11.02 -6.63 -3.71
C GLU A 51 -10.48 -7.45 -4.88
N TYR A 52 -9.97 -8.65 -4.60
CA TYR A 52 -9.44 -9.54 -5.63
C TYR A 52 -10.19 -10.86 -5.62
N HIS A 53 -10.63 -11.29 -6.80
CA HIS A 53 -11.30 -12.57 -7.01
C HIS A 53 -10.50 -13.40 -8.01
N PHE A 54 -10.42 -14.71 -7.77
CA PHE A 54 -9.81 -15.60 -8.74
C PHE A 54 -10.64 -15.61 -10.03
N THR A 55 -9.96 -15.54 -11.17
CA THR A 55 -10.60 -15.79 -12.47
C THR A 55 -10.97 -17.26 -12.61
N ASP A 56 -12.05 -17.56 -13.33
CA ASP A 56 -12.31 -18.91 -13.81
C ASP A 56 -11.39 -19.34 -14.98
N SER A 57 -11.53 -20.59 -15.42
CA SER A 57 -10.70 -21.16 -16.49
C SER A 57 -10.85 -20.43 -17.83
N ASP A 58 -12.06 -19.97 -18.15
CA ASP A 58 -12.38 -19.36 -19.43
C ASP A 58 -11.87 -17.92 -19.47
N GLN A 59 -12.11 -17.16 -18.40
CA GLN A 59 -11.56 -15.83 -18.17
C GLN A 59 -10.03 -15.83 -18.21
N ARG A 60 -9.39 -16.83 -17.60
CA ARG A 60 -7.94 -16.98 -17.60
C ARG A 60 -7.41 -17.37 -18.99
N ALA A 61 -8.08 -18.25 -19.71
CA ALA A 61 -7.70 -18.62 -21.07
C ALA A 61 -7.79 -17.41 -22.03
N HIS A 62 -8.75 -16.53 -21.83
CA HIS A 62 -8.96 -15.36 -22.69
C HIS A 62 -8.05 -14.17 -22.33
N SER A 63 -7.90 -13.87 -21.05
CA SER A 63 -7.18 -12.67 -20.59
C SER A 63 -5.75 -12.94 -20.12
N GLY A 64 -5.40 -14.20 -19.82
CA GLY A 64 -4.15 -14.59 -19.17
C GLY A 64 -4.03 -14.17 -17.69
N ASN A 65 -4.99 -13.40 -17.18
CA ASN A 65 -4.98 -12.93 -15.81
C ASN A 65 -5.44 -14.04 -14.85
N TRP A 66 -4.85 -14.07 -13.66
CA TRP A 66 -5.21 -14.99 -12.59
C TRP A 66 -6.29 -14.45 -11.66
N TRP A 67 -6.51 -13.13 -11.70
CA TRP A 67 -7.37 -12.41 -10.78
C TRP A 67 -8.11 -11.30 -11.50
N THR A 68 -9.35 -11.08 -11.13
CA THR A 68 -10.06 -9.82 -11.35
C THR A 68 -9.90 -8.95 -10.11
N ARG A 69 -10.03 -7.64 -10.29
CA ARG A 69 -9.94 -6.67 -9.18
C ARG A 69 -11.07 -5.66 -9.25
N GLU A 70 -11.63 -5.33 -8.09
CA GLU A 70 -12.64 -4.29 -7.92
C GLU A 70 -12.11 -3.21 -6.99
N ALA A 71 -12.29 -1.94 -7.35
CA ALA A 71 -11.87 -0.82 -6.52
C ALA A 71 -12.88 -0.62 -5.39
N LEU A 72 -12.44 -0.80 -4.14
CA LEU A 72 -13.26 -0.53 -2.95
C LEU A 72 -13.15 0.92 -2.49
N GLY A 73 -12.24 1.70 -3.09
CA GLY A 73 -12.01 3.11 -2.77
C GLY A 73 -10.91 3.33 -1.73
N SER A 74 -10.92 4.47 -1.05
CA SER A 74 -9.91 4.80 -0.04
C SER A 74 -9.97 3.84 1.14
N PHE A 75 -8.80 3.40 1.62
CA PHE A 75 -8.71 2.51 2.77
C PHE A 75 -9.14 3.24 4.07
N ALA A 76 -10.39 2.99 4.48
CA ALA A 76 -11.09 3.77 5.49
C ALA A 76 -10.51 3.80 6.93
N PRO A 77 -9.71 2.83 7.43
CA PRO A 77 -9.10 3.00 8.75
C PRO A 77 -7.87 3.93 8.74
N LEU A 78 -7.39 4.37 7.57
CA LEU A 78 -6.27 5.31 7.44
C LEU A 78 -6.53 6.36 6.34
N PRO A 79 -7.56 7.23 6.47
CA PRO A 79 -7.71 8.33 5.54
C PRO A 79 -6.51 9.26 5.71
N TRP A 80 -5.67 9.34 4.66
CA TRP A 80 -4.50 10.21 4.48
C TRP A 80 -3.49 10.20 5.65
N MET A 81 -2.35 9.53 5.48
CA MET A 81 -1.26 9.63 6.45
C MET A 81 -0.30 10.75 6.07
N THR A 82 -0.03 11.66 7.01
CA THR A 82 0.88 12.81 6.84
C THR A 82 2.15 12.64 7.66
N ARG A 83 3.27 13.17 7.17
CA ARG A 83 4.50 13.25 7.96
C ARG A 83 4.23 14.11 9.21
N ARG A 84 4.76 13.71 10.36
CA ARG A 84 4.80 14.55 11.56
C ARG A 84 5.81 15.68 11.31
N GLU A 85 5.32 16.87 11.02
CA GLU A 85 6.16 18.06 10.97
C GLU A 85 6.57 18.40 12.42
N SER A 86 7.88 18.45 12.69
CA SER A 86 8.41 18.97 13.96
C SER A 86 7.96 20.42 14.09
N MET A 87 6.99 20.69 14.96
CA MET A 87 6.58 22.07 15.27
C MET A 87 7.76 22.76 15.96
N PRO A 88 8.31 23.87 15.42
CA PRO A 88 9.29 24.64 16.17
C PRO A 88 8.60 25.25 17.42
N GLU A 89 9.26 25.14 18.57
CA GLU A 89 8.87 25.86 19.81
C GLU A 89 8.86 27.37 19.64
#